data_AF-A0A2P5HG57-F1
#
_entry.id   AF-A0A2P5HG57-F1
#
_cell.length_a   1.000
_cell.length_b   1.000
_cell.length_c   1.000
_cell.angle_alpha   90.00
_cell.angle_beta   90.00
_cell.angle_gamma   90.00
#
_symmetry.space_group_name_H-M   'P 1'
#
loop_
_entity.id
_entity.type
_entity.pdbx_description
1 polymer ?
#
loop_
_entity_poly.entity_id
_entity_poly.type
_entity_poly.pdbx_seq_one_letter_code
_entity_poly.pdbx_strand_id
1 'polypeptide(L)'
;MHSDPAGPIENSVKVADADYNCNLYQCRGYQYEDNVNNVQKYAPGDVVAFYVDLVAAHKPGWANVSVIDLEKNTAIGSPVKAWNVWPDNVPGGGDDGEWISQPPVAELRKQGH
;
A
#
# COMPACT_ATOMS: atom_id res chain seq x y z
N MET A 1 -20.98 -16.89 -10.35
CA MET A 1 -19.92 -16.75 -9.33
C MET A 1 -20.20 -15.47 -8.58
N HIS A 2 -20.36 -15.54 -7.26
CA HIS A 2 -20.44 -14.35 -6.42
C HIS A 2 -19.00 -13.85 -6.25
N SER A 3 -18.70 -12.61 -6.64
CA SER A 3 -17.37 -12.04 -6.47
C SER A 3 -17.08 -11.90 -4.98
N ASP A 4 -16.06 -12.59 -4.48
CA ASP A 4 -15.53 -12.38 -3.14
C ASP A 4 -14.31 -11.44 -3.24
N PRO A 5 -14.48 -10.12 -2.98
CA PRO A 5 -13.40 -9.15 -3.12
C PRO A 5 -12.29 -9.34 -2.07
N ALA A 6 -12.55 -10.09 -0.98
CA ALA A 6 -11.60 -10.35 0.09
C ALA A 6 -11.04 -11.79 0.05
N GLY A 7 -11.33 -12.54 -1.01
CA GLY A 7 -10.86 -13.91 -1.18
C GLY A 7 -9.33 -14.03 -1.26
N PRO A 8 -8.76 -15.21 -0.96
CA PRO A 8 -7.32 -15.43 -1.03
C PRO A 8 -6.81 -15.26 -2.47
N ILE A 9 -5.69 -14.55 -2.64
CA ILE A 9 -5.11 -14.20 -3.95
C ILE A 9 -4.70 -15.45 -4.75
N GLU A 10 -4.39 -16.53 -4.05
CA GLU A 10 -4.03 -17.84 -4.60
C GLU A 10 -5.15 -18.44 -5.46
N ASN A 11 -6.42 -18.09 -5.20
CA ASN A 11 -7.52 -18.50 -6.06
C ASN A 11 -7.52 -17.73 -7.38
N SER A 12 -7.11 -16.45 -7.37
CA SER A 12 -6.99 -15.64 -8.59
C SER A 12 -5.82 -16.12 -9.46
N VAL A 13 -4.71 -16.55 -8.83
CA VAL A 13 -3.55 -17.10 -9.54
C VAL A 13 -3.92 -18.34 -10.38
N LYS A 14 -4.84 -19.18 -9.89
CA LYS A 14 -5.26 -20.41 -10.60
C LYS A 14 -6.06 -20.15 -11.87
N VAL A 15 -6.65 -18.96 -12.00
CA VAL A 15 -7.54 -18.60 -13.12
C VAL A 15 -6.95 -17.50 -14.00
N ALA A 16 -5.78 -16.97 -13.66
CA ALA A 16 -5.05 -16.06 -14.53
C ALA A 16 -4.67 -16.78 -15.83
N ASP A 17 -4.98 -16.16 -16.96
CA ASP A 17 -4.64 -16.66 -18.28
C ASP A 17 -3.24 -16.22 -18.72
N ALA A 18 -2.85 -16.63 -19.93
CA ALA A 18 -1.54 -16.31 -20.49
C ALA A 18 -1.39 -14.84 -20.92
N ASP A 19 -2.50 -14.11 -21.09
CA ASP A 19 -2.50 -12.70 -21.49
C ASP A 19 -2.36 -11.76 -20.28
N TYR A 20 -2.46 -12.31 -19.06
CA TYR A 20 -2.29 -11.58 -17.81
C TYR A 20 -0.81 -11.22 -17.55
N ASN A 21 -0.45 -9.97 -17.86
CA ASN A 21 0.94 -9.47 -17.81
C ASN A 21 1.33 -8.79 -16.49
N CYS A 22 0.66 -9.11 -15.38
CA CYS A 22 0.95 -8.48 -14.09
C CYS A 22 1.38 -9.48 -13.01
N ASN A 23 2.23 -9.06 -12.08
CA ASN A 23 2.45 -9.81 -10.85
C ASN A 23 1.23 -9.68 -9.92
N LEU A 24 0.39 -10.72 -9.83
CA LEU A 24 -0.84 -10.72 -9.02
C LEU A 24 -0.64 -10.33 -7.56
N TYR A 25 0.50 -10.69 -6.96
CA TYR A 25 0.81 -10.34 -5.57
C TYR A 25 1.14 -8.86 -5.39
N GLN A 26 1.44 -8.15 -6.47
CA GLN A 26 1.76 -6.74 -6.48
C GLN A 26 0.55 -5.90 -6.89
N CYS A 27 -0.04 -6.16 -8.06
CA CYS A 27 -1.09 -5.30 -8.63
C CYS A 27 -2.51 -5.75 -8.34
N ARG A 28 -2.73 -6.99 -7.84
CA ARG A 28 -4.07 -7.50 -7.49
C ARG A 28 -5.12 -7.44 -8.62
N GLY A 29 -4.71 -7.39 -9.89
CA GLY A 29 -5.63 -7.27 -11.03
C GLY A 29 -5.62 -5.90 -11.72
N TYR A 30 -5.08 -4.86 -11.08
CA TYR A 30 -5.12 -3.50 -11.62
C TYR A 30 -4.04 -3.30 -12.68
N GLN A 31 -4.46 -3.01 -13.92
CA GLN A 31 -3.59 -2.59 -15.01
C GLN A 31 -3.66 -1.07 -15.21
N TYR A 32 -2.62 -0.50 -15.81
CA TYR A 32 -2.53 0.95 -16.00
C TYR A 32 -3.63 1.46 -16.93
N GLU A 33 -3.85 0.73 -18.03
CA GLU A 33 -4.82 1.03 -19.09
C GLU A 33 -6.25 1.11 -18.53
N ASP A 34 -6.57 0.25 -17.56
CA ASP A 34 -7.88 0.21 -16.90
C ASP A 34 -8.07 1.33 -15.88
N ASN A 35 -6.99 2.04 -15.50
CA ASN A 35 -6.97 2.93 -14.35
C ASN A 35 -6.39 4.32 -14.64
N VAL A 36 -6.20 4.69 -15.91
CA VAL A 36 -5.60 5.98 -16.34
C VAL A 36 -6.32 7.18 -15.69
N ASN A 37 -7.64 7.12 -15.58
CA ASN A 37 -8.46 8.19 -14.99
C ASN A 37 -8.22 8.40 -13.49
N ASN A 38 -7.65 7.42 -12.79
CA ASN A 38 -7.39 7.46 -11.35
C ASN A 38 -5.91 7.71 -11.02
N VAL A 39 -5.07 7.97 -12.04
CA VAL A 39 -3.65 8.27 -11.85
C VAL A 39 -3.50 9.61 -11.14
N GLN A 40 -2.90 9.56 -9.96
CA GLN A 40 -2.56 10.73 -9.14
C GLN A 40 -1.11 11.14 -9.40
N LYS A 41 -0.81 12.44 -9.33
CA LYS A 41 0.56 12.97 -9.38
C LYS A 41 0.84 13.71 -8.09
N TYR A 42 1.94 13.34 -7.43
CA TYR A 42 2.37 13.93 -6.18
C TYR A 42 3.77 14.54 -6.32
N ALA A 43 3.99 15.65 -5.64
CA ALA A 43 5.28 16.28 -5.45
C ALA A 43 5.86 15.92 -4.07
N PRO A 44 7.19 16.05 -3.88
CA PRO A 44 7.79 15.91 -2.56
C PRO A 44 7.14 16.88 -1.55
N GLY A 45 6.72 16.35 -0.40
CA GLY A 45 6.05 17.12 0.66
C GLY A 45 4.52 17.11 0.58
N ASP A 46 3.92 16.55 -0.47
CA ASP A 46 2.47 16.38 -0.53
C ASP A 46 1.97 15.45 0.56
N VAL A 47 0.87 15.85 1.21
CA VAL A 47 0.16 15.01 2.17
C VAL A 47 -0.87 14.18 1.43
N VAL A 48 -0.67 12.87 1.39
CA VAL A 48 -1.59 11.93 0.73
C VAL A 48 -2.56 11.37 1.75
N ALA A 49 -3.82 11.79 1.67
CA ALA A 49 -4.90 11.16 2.43
C ALA A 49 -5.31 9.85 1.76
N PHE A 50 -5.34 8.76 2.52
CA PHE A 50 -5.82 7.47 2.04
C PHE A 50 -6.72 6.81 3.08
N TYR A 51 -7.60 5.93 2.60
CA TYR A 51 -8.51 5.15 3.41
C TYR A 51 -8.22 3.66 3.17
N VAL A 52 -8.18 2.88 4.24
CA VAL A 52 -7.97 1.42 4.17
C VAL A 52 -9.25 0.72 4.61
N ASP A 53 -9.85 -0.04 3.69
CA ASP A 53 -10.98 -0.91 3.98
C ASP A 53 -10.50 -2.32 4.31
N LEU A 54 -10.31 -2.62 5.60
CA LEU A 54 -9.78 -3.92 6.05
C LEU A 54 -10.91 -4.89 6.38
N VAL A 55 -11.37 -5.63 5.36
CA VAL A 55 -12.51 -6.57 5.47
C VAL A 55 -12.19 -7.83 6.30
N ALA A 56 -10.98 -8.38 6.16
CA ALA A 56 -10.56 -9.63 6.82
C ALA A 56 -9.37 -9.38 7.77
N ALA A 57 -9.63 -8.59 8.83
CA ALA A 57 -8.64 -8.29 9.84
C ALA A 57 -8.23 -9.55 10.63
N HIS A 58 -6.92 -9.83 10.66
CA HIS A 58 -6.34 -10.83 11.54
C HIS A 58 -5.80 -10.15 12.80
N LYS A 59 -5.11 -10.90 13.68
CA LYS A 59 -4.52 -10.35 14.90
C LYS A 59 -3.60 -9.16 14.58
N PRO A 60 -3.51 -8.15 15.48
CA PRO A 60 -2.61 -7.02 15.28
C PRO A 60 -1.16 -7.46 15.07
N GLY A 61 -0.45 -6.76 14.19
CA GLY A 61 0.96 -7.01 13.91
C GLY A 61 1.64 -5.84 13.21
N TRP A 62 2.81 -6.09 12.64
CA TRP A 62 3.54 -5.05 11.91
C TRP A 62 2.85 -4.72 10.58
N ALA A 63 2.78 -3.44 10.23
CA ALA A 63 2.27 -2.96 8.94
C ALA A 63 3.09 -1.75 8.47
N ASN A 64 3.04 -1.44 7.17
CA ASN A 64 3.68 -0.24 6.62
C ASN A 64 2.96 0.34 5.40
N VAL A 65 3.30 1.57 5.04
CA VAL A 65 3.03 2.19 3.75
C VAL A 65 4.36 2.44 3.06
N SER A 66 4.51 1.92 1.83
CA SER A 66 5.74 2.05 1.03
C SER A 66 5.41 2.51 -0.38
N VAL A 67 6.36 3.18 -1.04
CA VAL A 67 6.26 3.50 -2.47
C VAL A 67 6.98 2.38 -3.25
N ILE A 68 6.32 1.82 -4.26
CA ILE A 68 6.84 0.69 -5.03
C ILE A 68 7.15 1.14 -6.46
N ASP A 69 8.36 0.83 -6.93
CA ASP A 69 8.69 0.85 -8.36
C ASP A 69 7.97 -0.33 -9.03
N LEU A 70 6.95 -0.02 -9.84
CA LEU A 70 6.08 -1.03 -10.41
C LEU A 70 6.80 -1.94 -11.42
N GLU A 71 7.76 -1.40 -12.18
CA GLU A 71 8.53 -2.15 -13.17
C GLU A 71 9.49 -3.14 -12.51
N LYS A 72 10.16 -2.72 -11.43
CA LYS A 72 11.14 -3.55 -10.73
C LYS A 72 10.54 -4.42 -9.63
N ASN A 73 9.31 -4.13 -9.21
CA ASN A 73 8.67 -4.71 -8.03
C ASN A 73 9.55 -4.57 -6.77
N THR A 74 10.05 -3.36 -6.54
CA THR A 74 10.92 -3.04 -5.40
C THR A 74 10.44 -1.80 -4.67
N ALA A 75 10.58 -1.79 -3.35
CA ALA A 75 10.33 -0.59 -2.56
C ALA A 75 11.37 0.50 -2.89
N ILE A 76 10.89 1.73 -3.04
CA ILE A 76 11.72 2.93 -3.19
C ILE A 76 11.94 3.51 -1.80
N GLY A 77 13.20 3.49 -1.33
CA GLY A 77 13.57 4.06 -0.04
C GLY A 77 12.97 3.32 1.17
N SER A 78 12.84 4.02 2.29
CA SER A 78 12.22 3.51 3.51
C SER A 78 10.69 3.67 3.47
N PRO A 79 9.93 2.87 4.25
CA PRO A 79 8.49 3.05 4.35
C PRO A 79 8.14 4.48 4.75
N VAL A 80 7.10 5.04 4.10
CA VAL A 80 6.53 6.35 4.41
C VAL A 80 5.95 6.36 5.82
N LYS A 81 5.37 5.23 6.24
CA LYS A 81 4.80 4.99 7.56
C LYS A 81 5.03 3.54 7.94
N ALA A 82 5.27 3.26 9.22
CA ALA A 82 5.28 1.90 9.76
C ALA A 82 4.55 1.88 11.11
N TRP A 83 3.86 0.78 11.38
CA TRP A 83 3.20 0.47 12.64
C TRP A 83 3.75 -0.84 13.19
N ASN A 84 4.03 -0.89 14.49
CA ASN A 84 4.40 -2.15 15.14
C ASN A 84 3.18 -3.02 15.47
N VAL A 85 2.00 -2.40 15.63
CA VAL A 85 0.76 -3.05 16.03
C VAL A 85 -0.40 -2.43 15.23
N TRP A 86 -0.88 -3.15 14.21
CA TRP A 86 -1.98 -2.75 13.33
C TRP A 86 -2.72 -3.98 12.76
N PRO A 87 -4.06 -3.93 12.55
CA PRO A 87 -4.95 -2.90 13.06
C PRO A 87 -5.05 -3.02 14.58
N ASP A 88 -5.18 -1.90 15.28
CA ASP A 88 -5.46 -1.90 16.71
C ASP A 88 -6.82 -1.24 17.00
N ASN A 89 -7.13 -1.04 18.28
CA ASN A 89 -8.41 -0.47 18.70
C ASN A 89 -8.46 1.06 18.54
N VAL A 90 -7.42 1.68 17.96
CA VAL A 90 -7.32 3.12 17.75
C VAL A 90 -7.45 3.41 16.25
N PRO A 91 -8.44 4.20 15.81
CA PRO A 91 -8.54 4.61 14.41
C PRO A 91 -7.23 5.27 13.95
N GLY A 92 -6.66 4.75 12.85
CA GLY A 92 -5.33 5.14 12.34
C GLY A 92 -4.17 4.27 12.83
N GLY A 93 -4.29 3.65 14.00
CA GLY A 93 -3.21 2.95 14.69
C GLY A 93 -2.76 3.73 15.93
N GLY A 94 -2.51 3.04 17.04
CA GLY A 94 -2.21 3.65 18.34
C GLY A 94 -0.92 4.45 18.38
N ASP A 95 -0.05 4.34 17.37
CA ASP A 95 1.16 5.16 17.21
C ASP A 95 0.96 6.38 16.28
N ASP A 96 -0.23 6.59 15.70
CA ASP A 96 -0.52 7.75 14.82
C ASP A 96 -0.51 9.10 15.53
N GLY A 97 -0.69 9.10 16.86
CA GLY A 97 -0.59 10.32 17.68
C GLY A 97 0.77 11.03 17.53
N GLU A 98 1.84 10.27 17.29
CA GLU A 98 3.16 10.83 17.00
C GLU A 98 3.31 11.32 15.56
N TRP A 99 2.51 10.84 14.59
CA TRP A 99 2.63 11.19 13.17
C TRP A 99 1.80 12.41 12.77
N ILE A 100 0.64 12.62 13.40
CA ILE A 100 -0.24 13.77 13.16
C ILE A 100 0.35 15.07 13.79
N SER A 101 1.28 14.92 14.74
CA SER A 101 1.94 16.02 15.44
C SER A 101 3.31 16.40 14.89
N GLN A 102 3.86 15.68 13.90
CA GLN A 102 5.12 16.07 13.26
C GLN A 102 4.83 16.98 12.07
N PRO A 103 5.59 18.08 11.88
CA PRO A 103 5.54 18.83 10.63
C PRO A 103 5.88 17.89 9.44
N PRO A 104 5.40 18.18 8.22
CA PRO A 104 5.56 17.30 7.06
C PRO A 104 7.03 17.24 6.65
N VAL A 105 7.79 16.36 7.30
CA VAL A 105 9.20 16.12 6.97
C VAL A 105 9.49 14.63 7.14
N ALA A 106 8.93 13.81 6.25
CA ALA A 106 9.73 12.71 5.72
C ALA A 106 10.82 13.35 4.85
N GLU A 107 11.80 13.97 5.51
CA GLU A 107 13.07 14.29 4.88
C GLU A 107 13.60 12.94 4.41
N LEU A 108 13.59 12.71 3.10
CA LEU A 108 14.50 11.80 2.45
C LEU A 108 15.90 12.28 2.85
N ARG A 109 16.37 11.86 4.03
CA ARG A 109 17.71 12.12 4.50
C ARG A 109 18.61 11.53 3.43
N LYS A 110 19.24 12.44 2.68
CA LYS A 110 20.39 12.19 1.84
C LYS A 110 21.29 11.20 2.56
N GLN A 111 21.35 9.95 2.07
CA GLN A 111 22.51 9.12 2.35
C GLN A 111 23.67 9.75 1.61
N GLY A 112 24.45 10.54 2.34
CA GLY A 112 25.72 11.09 1.90
C GLY A 112 26.78 10.70 2.91
N HIS A 113 27.53 9.64 2.61
CA HIS A 113 28.97 9.61 2.36
C HIS A 113 29.43 8.15 2.28
#